data_AF-A0A9N7KNL6-F1
#
_entry.id   AF-A0A9N7KNL6-F1
#
_cell.length_a   1.000
_cell.length_b   1.000
_cell.length_c   1.000
_cell.angle_alpha   90.00
_cell.angle_beta   90.00
_cell.angle_gamma   90.00
#
_symmetry.space_group_name_H-M   'P 1'
#
loop_
_entity.id
_entity.type
_entity.pdbx_description
1 polymer ?
#
loop_
_entity_poly.entity_id
_entity_poly.type
_entity_poly.pdbx_seq_one_letter_code
_entity_poly.pdbx_strand_id
1 'polypeptide(L)' 'MQSRIIRVLPAEVGWALEFSGLDIKPQKYSTMEAAIAAGWNLAMRQNAELHIHRHDGEVHLRSACGDTQRS' A
#
# COMPACT_ATOMS: atom_id res chain seq x y z
N MET A 1 16.06 8.90 7.17
CA MET A 1 15.79 7.70 6.36
C MET A 1 14.43 7.92 5.71
N GLN A 2 14.32 7.85 4.38
CA GLN A 2 13.03 8.08 3.71
C GLN A 2 12.16 6.84 3.88
N SER A 3 11.11 6.94 4.71
CA SER A 3 10.12 5.87 4.87
C SER A 3 9.38 5.71 3.55
N ARG A 4 9.60 4.58 2.89
CA ARG A 4 8.91 4.21 1.65
C ARG A 4 7.57 3.62 2.04
N ILE A 5 6.49 4.26 1.62
CA ILE A 5 5.14 3.83 1.99
C ILE A 5 4.37 3.57 0.70
N ILE A 6 3.72 2.41 0.64
CA ILE A 6 2.86 2.01 -0.46
C ILE A 6 1.42 2.08 0.06
N ARG A 7 0.57 2.85 -0.60
CA ARG A 7 -0.83 3.05 -0.22
C ARG A 7 -1.72 2.45 -1.27
N VAL A 8 -2.65 1.62 -0.86
CA VAL A 8 -3.70 1.05 -1.70
C VAL A 8 -4.97 1.83 -1.40
N LEU A 9 -5.46 2.57 -2.39
CA LEU A 9 -6.64 3.42 -2.30
C LEU A 9 -7.71 2.93 -3.25
N PRO A 10 -9.01 3.01 -2.88
CA PRO A 10 -10.08 2.86 -3.84
C PRO A 10 -10.04 4.05 -4.83
N ALA A 11 -10.18 3.77 -6.12
CA ALA A 11 -10.27 4.78 -7.15
C ALA A 11 -11.67 4.80 -7.76
N GLU A 12 -12.01 5.85 -8.52
CA GLU A 12 -13.29 5.97 -9.24
C GLU A 12 -13.60 4.71 -10.08
N VAL A 13 -12.55 4.09 -10.64
CA VAL A 13 -12.63 2.78 -11.29
C VAL A 13 -11.51 1.89 -10.76
N GLY A 14 -11.87 0.95 -9.88
CA GLY A 14 -10.94 -0.04 -9.31
C GLY A 14 -10.13 0.50 -8.14
N TRP A 15 -8.83 0.24 -8.16
CA TRP A 15 -7.91 0.47 -7.05
C TRP A 15 -6.62 1.13 -7.53
N ALA A 16 -6.17 2.16 -6.83
CA ALA A 16 -4.92 2.85 -7.08
C ALA A 16 -3.87 2.47 -6.03
N LEU A 17 -2.63 2.33 -6.48
CA LEU A 17 -1.46 2.10 -5.68
C LEU A 17 -0.62 3.37 -5.73
N GLU A 18 -0.54 4.10 -4.63
CA GLU A 18 0.31 5.27 -4.49
C GLU A 18 1.59 4.94 -3.74
N PHE A 19 2.65 5.66 -4.07
CA PHE A 19 3.96 5.48 -3.46
C PHE A 19 4.39 6.80 -2.82
N SER A 20 4.47 6.85 -1.49
CA SER A 20 5.02 8.00 -0.77
C SER A 20 6.53 7.82 -0.60
N GLY A 21 7.30 8.82 -1.02
CA GLY A 21 8.77 8.80 -0.93
C GLY A 21 9.48 8.06 -2.06
N LEU A 22 8.74 7.67 -3.11
CA LEU A 22 9.30 7.08 -4.33
C LEU A 22 8.75 7.86 -5.53
N ASP A 23 9.61 8.21 -6.48
CA ASP A 23 9.22 8.81 -7.77
C ASP A 23 8.68 7.71 -8.71
N ILE A 24 7.72 6.93 -8.22
CA ILE A 24 7.07 5.84 -8.95
C ILE A 24 5.65 6.30 -9.26
N LYS A 25 5.26 6.17 -10.53
CA LYS A 25 3.90 6.51 -10.96
C LYS A 25 2.88 5.62 -10.23
N PRO A 26 1.76 6.19 -9.78
CA PRO A 26 0.72 5.42 -9.16
C PRO A 26 0.16 4.37 -10.13
N GLN A 27 -0.02 3.14 -9.64
CA GLN A 27 -0.48 2.03 -10.47
C GLN A 27 -1.97 1.77 -10.25
N LYS A 28 -2.74 1.60 -11.32
CA LYS A 28 -4.16 1.28 -11.22
C LYS A 28 -4.40 -0.20 -11.48
N TYR A 29 -5.28 -0.79 -10.69
CA TYR A 29 -5.67 -2.19 -10.73
C TYR A 29 -7.19 -2.28 -10.78
N SER A 30 -7.71 -3.23 -11.55
CA SER A 30 -9.16 -3.44 -11.65
C SER A 30 -9.77 -4.01 -10.37
N THR A 31 -8.99 -4.71 -9.56
CA THR A 31 -9.44 -5.42 -8.36
C THR A 31 -8.57 -5.11 -7.15
N MET A 32 -9.17 -5.12 -5.95
CA MET A 32 -8.48 -4.92 -4.68
C MET A 32 -7.35 -5.93 -4.48
N GLU A 33 -7.61 -7.20 -4.77
CA GLU A 33 -6.67 -8.30 -4.54
C GLU A 33 -5.40 -8.12 -5.39
N ALA A 34 -5.55 -7.75 -6.66
CA ALA A 34 -4.41 -7.43 -7.53
C ALA A 34 -3.60 -6.25 -7.01
N ALA A 35 -4.27 -5.20 -6.51
CA ALA A 35 -3.60 -4.04 -5.92
C ALA A 35 -2.81 -4.44 -4.66
N ILE A 36 -3.44 -5.19 -3.74
CA ILE A 36 -2.79 -5.67 -2.52
C ILE A 36 -1.62 -6.59 -2.85
N ALA A 37 -1.78 -7.54 -3.77
CA ALA A 37 -0.72 -8.47 -4.15
C ALA A 37 0.50 -7.74 -4.75
N ALA A 38 0.25 -6.77 -5.64
CA ALA A 38 1.31 -5.97 -6.23
C ALA A 38 2.00 -5.06 -5.21
N GLY A 39 1.21 -4.39 -4.35
CA GLY A 39 1.73 -3.55 -3.28
C GLY A 39 2.51 -4.33 -2.23
N TRP A 40 2.06 -5.55 -1.89
CA TRP A 40 2.76 -6.43 -0.98
C TRP A 40 4.10 -6.91 -1.54
N ASN A 41 4.14 -7.30 -2.82
CA ASN A 41 5.38 -7.70 -3.48
C ASN A 41 6.41 -6.56 -3.49
N LEU A 42 5.95 -5.34 -3.80
CA LEU A 42 6.78 -4.14 -3.77
C LEU A 42 7.21 -3.77 -2.36
N ALA A 43 6.32 -3.89 -1.37
CA ALA A 43 6.59 -3.64 0.04
C ALA A 43 7.73 -4.53 0.55
N MET A 44 7.67 -5.83 0.24
CA MET A 44 8.72 -6.78 0.62
C MET A 44 10.06 -6.47 -0.07
N ARG A 45 10.05 -6.15 -1.37
CA ARG A 45 11.28 -5.83 -2.12
C ARG A 45 11.95 -4.55 -1.64
N GLN A 46 11.15 -3.53 -1.33
CA GLN A 46 11.63 -2.19 -1.02
C GLN A 46 11.77 -1.94 0.48
N ASN A 47 11.44 -2.93 1.31
CA ASN A 47 11.30 -2.83 2.76
C ASN A 47 10.39 -1.65 3.16
N ALA A 48 9.26 -1.56 2.45
CA ALA A 48 8.29 -0.47 2.55
C ALA A 48 7.05 -0.92 3.32
N GLU A 49 6.32 0.04 3.86
CA GLU A 49 5.07 -0.19 4.61
C GLU A 49 3.89 -0.24 3.63
N LEU A 50 2.98 -1.22 3.77
CA LEU A 50 1.76 -1.30 2.95
C LEU A 50 0.54 -0.84 3.76
N HIS A 51 -0.09 0.23 3.30
CA HIS A 51 -1.30 0.80 3.88
C HIS A 51 -2.47 0.52 2.94
N ILE A 52 -3.50 -0.18 3.41
CA ILE A 52 -4.67 -0.49 2.60
C ILE A 52 -5.85 0.31 3.13
N HIS A 53 -6.31 1.32 2.38
CA HIS A 53 -7.53 2.05 2.69
C HIS A 53 -8.70 1.36 1.99
N ARG A 54 -9.71 0.95 2.74
CA ARG A 54 -10.95 0.43 2.16
C ARG A 54 -12.02 1.53 2.10
N HIS A 55 -13.02 1.32 1.26
CA HIS A 55 -14.17 2.21 1.12
C HIS A 55 -14.97 2.36 2.43
N ASP A 56 -14.82 1.38 3.33
CA ASP A 56 -15.43 1.35 4.67
C ASP A 56 -14.71 2.25 5.70
N GLY A 57 -13.63 2.94 5.30
CA GLY A 57 -12.82 3.75 6.20
C GLY A 57 -11.83 2.96 7.06
N GLU A 58 -11.91 1.63 7.05
CA GLU A 58 -10.91 0.77 7.68
C GLU A 58 -9.58 0.85 6.93
N VAL A 59 -8.57 1.40 7.61
CA VAL A 59 -7.17 1.33 7.20
C VAL A 59 -6.57 0.08 7.78
N HIS A 60 -6.36 -0.93 6.95
CA HIS A 60 -5.61 -2.12 7.36
C HIS A 60 -4.12 -1.85 7.10
N LEU A 61 -3.39 -1.55 8.18
CA LEU A 61 -1.94 -1.46 8.14
C LEU A 61 -1.36 -2.88 8.14
N ARG A 62 -0.66 -3.26 7.07
CA ARG A 62 0.19 -4.45 7.09
C ARG A 62 1.62 -4.01 6.84
N SER A 63 2.38 -3.86 7.91
CA SER A 63 3.80 -3.59 7.78
C SER A 63 4.53 -4.87 7.39
N ALA A 64 5.29 -4.82 6.29
CA ALA A 64 6.14 -5.93 5.84
C ALA A 64 7.51 -5.94 6.58
N CYS A 65 7.88 -4.83 7.21
CA CYS A 65 9.06 -4.73 8.08
C CYS A 65 8.60 -4.26 9.45
N GLY A 66 8.75 -5.12 10.44
CA GLY A 66 8.12 -4.96 11.75
C GLY A 66 8.36 -3.59 12.37
N ASP A 67 7.27 -2.95 12.76
CA ASP A 67 7.27 -2.21 14.00
C ASP A 67 6.03 -2.62 14.78
N THR A 68 6.31 -3.22 15.93
CA THR A 68 5.40 -3.57 17.00
C THR A 68 4.40 -2.44 17.22
N GLN A 69 3.13 -2.65 16.86
CA GLN A 69 2.05 -1.81 17.33
C GLN A 69 2.02 -1.92 18.86
N ARG A 70 2.66 -0.97 19.54
CA ARG A 70 2.60 -0.87 21.00
C ARG A 70 1.19 -0.47 21.41
N SER A 71 0.65 -1.31 22.30
CA SER A 71 -0.57 -1.14 23.10
C SER A 71 -0.70 0.23 23.77
#